data_AF-A0A7C3LJJ9-F1
#
_entry.id   AF-A0A7C3LJJ9-F1
#
_cell.length_a   1.000
_cell.length_b   1.000
_cell.length_c   1.000
_cell.angle_alpha   90.00
_cell.angle_beta   90.00
_cell.angle_gamma   90.00
#
_symmetry.space_group_name_H-M   'P 1'
#
loop_
_entity.id
_entity.type
_entity.pdbx_description
1 polymer ?
#
loop_
_entity_poly.entity_id
_entity_poly.type
_entity_poly.pdbx_seq_one_letter_code
_entity_poly.pdbx_strand_id
1 'polypeptide(L)'
;MSTRLLQATGMMVVTAWAGASAHAQLCVPQWDPTIGQPGMNETVNAMTVFDDGTGPALYVGGWFTAAGGVTVNHIARWDGRSWSPLGPGMAGDRYTTVYALTVFDDGTGPALYAGGDFLTAGGVEVHNIAKWDGHSWSALGAGTFDGVVFALCVFEDGLGSGL
;
A
#
# COMPACT_ATOMS: atom_id res chain seq x y z
N MET A 1 -23.85 -36.83 13.03
CA MET A 1 -22.53 -36.33 12.58
C MET A 1 -22.73 -35.96 11.10
N SER A 2 -22.74 -34.70 10.60
CA SER A 2 -21.97 -33.45 10.89
C SER A 2 -20.54 -33.52 10.31
N THR A 3 -19.94 -32.55 9.59
CA THR A 3 -20.27 -31.19 9.05
C THR A 3 -19.05 -30.72 8.21
N ARG A 4 -19.02 -29.91 7.12
CA ARG A 4 -19.92 -29.23 6.13
C ARG A 4 -19.08 -29.15 4.80
N LEU A 5 -19.56 -29.06 3.55
CA LEU A 5 -20.57 -28.26 2.82
C LEU A 5 -19.98 -26.99 2.13
N LEU A 6 -19.68 -27.10 0.82
CA LEU A 6 -19.54 -25.96 -0.12
C LEU A 6 -20.88 -25.74 -0.85
N GLN A 7 -21.24 -24.48 -1.08
CA GLN A 7 -22.32 -24.04 -1.96
C GLN A 7 -21.89 -22.76 -2.71
N ALA A 8 -22.45 -22.41 -3.88
CA ALA A 8 -23.68 -22.94 -4.48
C ALA A 8 -23.51 -23.44 -5.92
N THR A 9 -24.21 -24.54 -6.22
CA THR A 9 -24.52 -25.01 -7.58
C THR A 9 -25.65 -24.19 -8.20
N GLY A 10 -25.59 -23.90 -9.50
CA GLY A 10 -26.60 -23.09 -10.20
C GLY A 10 -26.81 -23.46 -11.68
N MET A 11 -27.01 -24.75 -11.98
CA MET A 11 -27.35 -25.19 -13.35
C MET A 11 -28.77 -24.78 -13.71
N MET A 12 -28.93 -23.91 -14.72
CA MET A 12 -30.23 -23.37 -15.12
C MET A 12 -31.06 -24.41 -15.91
N VAL A 13 -32.11 -24.95 -15.29
CA VAL A 13 -33.17 -25.69 -15.97
C VAL A 13 -34.27 -24.71 -16.40
N VAL A 14 -34.55 -24.63 -17.69
CA VAL A 14 -35.62 -23.76 -18.23
C VAL A 14 -36.94 -24.54 -18.29
N THR A 15 -37.82 -24.28 -17.34
CA THR A 15 -39.26 -24.57 -17.47
C THR A 15 -40.02 -23.24 -17.53
N ALA A 16 -40.47 -22.87 -18.73
CA ALA A 16 -41.11 -21.57 -18.95
C ALA A 16 -42.55 -21.54 -18.39
N TRP A 17 -42.79 -20.66 -17.43
CA TRP A 17 -44.10 -20.11 -17.12
C TRP A 17 -43.96 -18.59 -16.95
N ALA A 18 -44.94 -17.82 -17.43
CA ALA A 18 -44.75 -16.38 -17.64
C ALA A 18 -44.69 -15.59 -16.33
N GLY A 19 -43.74 -14.65 -16.21
CA GLY A 19 -43.77 -13.65 -15.13
C GLY A 19 -42.43 -12.98 -14.77
N ALA A 20 -41.28 -13.65 -14.96
CA ALA A 20 -39.98 -13.14 -14.51
C ALA A 20 -39.06 -12.72 -15.65
N SER A 21 -38.72 -11.43 -15.73
CA SER A 21 -37.68 -10.91 -16.63
C SER A 21 -36.30 -11.41 -16.18
N ALA A 22 -35.65 -12.23 -16.99
CA ALA A 22 -34.27 -12.62 -16.76
C ALA A 22 -33.34 -11.42 -17.01
N HIS A 23 -32.97 -10.71 -15.94
CA HIS A 23 -31.93 -9.69 -16.00
C HIS A 23 -30.57 -10.34 -16.25
N ALA A 24 -30.18 -10.41 -17.53
CA ALA A 24 -28.78 -10.50 -17.90
C ALA A 24 -28.09 -9.21 -17.40
N GLN A 25 -27.43 -9.31 -16.24
CA GLN A 25 -26.62 -8.24 -15.67
C GLN A 25 -25.51 -7.92 -16.69
N LEU A 26 -25.68 -6.82 -17.44
CA LEU A 26 -24.68 -6.38 -18.41
C LEU A 26 -23.35 -6.16 -17.68
N CYS A 27 -22.24 -6.67 -18.24
CA CYS A 27 -20.90 -6.34 -17.79
C CYS A 27 -20.51 -4.91 -18.22
N VAL A 28 -21.30 -3.93 -17.78
CA VAL A 28 -20.94 -2.52 -17.85
C VAL A 28 -19.80 -2.30 -16.85
N PRO A 29 -18.63 -1.77 -17.27
CA PRO A 29 -17.63 -1.31 -16.33
C PRO A 29 -18.21 -0.12 -15.56
N GLN A 30 -18.74 -0.40 -14.38
CA GLN A 30 -19.27 0.59 -13.45
C GLN A 30 -18.18 0.96 -12.43
N TRP A 31 -18.08 2.26 -12.13
CA TRP A 31 -17.29 2.70 -10.98
C TRP A 31 -17.94 2.15 -9.71
N ASP A 32 -17.23 1.27 -9.01
CA ASP A 32 -17.69 0.71 -7.74
C ASP A 32 -17.75 1.83 -6.69
N PRO A 33 -18.91 2.16 -6.09
CA PRO A 33 -19.00 3.23 -5.09
C PRO A 33 -18.29 2.89 -3.77
N THR A 34 -17.73 1.69 -3.57
CA THR A 34 -16.93 1.34 -2.38
C THR A 34 -15.57 2.03 -2.33
N ILE A 35 -15.03 2.51 -3.45
CA ILE A 35 -13.92 3.50 -3.46
C ILE A 35 -14.39 4.94 -3.11
N GLY A 36 -15.63 5.11 -2.64
CA GLY A 36 -16.19 6.36 -2.10
C GLY A 36 -15.63 6.82 -0.75
N GLN A 37 -14.49 6.28 -0.32
CA GLN A 37 -13.64 6.92 0.69
C GLN A 37 -13.01 8.18 0.07
N PRO A 38 -12.90 9.31 0.79
CA PRO A 38 -12.18 10.48 0.29
C PRO A 38 -10.77 10.13 -0.18
N GLY A 39 -10.29 10.80 -1.23
CA GLY A 39 -8.93 10.62 -1.74
C GLY A 39 -7.85 11.18 -0.79
N MET A 40 -6.67 11.40 -1.34
CA MET A 40 -5.65 12.22 -0.67
C MET A 40 -6.07 13.69 -0.69
N ASN A 41 -5.67 14.46 0.32
CA ASN A 41 -5.89 15.91 0.34
C ASN A 41 -4.95 16.70 -0.59
N GLU A 42 -3.80 16.12 -0.94
CA GLU A 42 -2.74 16.72 -1.75
C GLU A 42 -2.10 15.64 -2.66
N THR A 43 -0.82 15.76 -3.02
CA THR A 43 -0.18 15.01 -4.12
C THR A 43 0.38 13.65 -3.69
N VAL A 44 0.05 12.59 -4.44
CA VAL A 44 0.77 11.29 -4.42
C VAL A 44 1.90 11.32 -5.43
N ASN A 45 3.10 10.95 -5.00
CA ASN A 45 4.31 10.88 -5.84
C ASN A 45 4.76 9.44 -6.09
N ALA A 46 4.58 8.55 -5.11
CA ALA A 46 4.95 7.14 -5.18
C ALA A 46 3.79 6.22 -4.77
N MET A 47 3.74 5.03 -5.34
CA MET A 47 2.87 3.95 -4.88
C MET A 47 3.48 2.58 -5.16
N THR A 48 3.24 1.63 -4.27
CA THR A 48 3.63 0.21 -4.44
C THR A 48 2.66 -0.72 -3.71
N VAL A 49 2.68 -2.00 -4.05
CA VAL A 49 2.01 -3.05 -3.26
C VAL A 49 3.05 -3.74 -2.40
N PHE A 50 2.72 -3.95 -1.13
CA PHE A 50 3.55 -4.68 -0.15
C PHE A 50 2.64 -5.56 0.72
N ASP A 51 3.20 -6.59 1.33
CA ASP A 51 2.51 -7.41 2.33
C ASP A 51 3.34 -7.34 3.62
N ASP A 52 2.78 -6.69 4.64
CA ASP A 52 3.39 -6.53 5.97
C ASP A 52 3.13 -7.73 6.89
N GLY A 53 2.71 -8.87 6.34
CA GLY A 53 2.27 -10.04 7.08
C GLY A 53 0.78 -10.00 7.45
N THR A 54 0.05 -8.93 7.11
CA THR A 54 -1.41 -8.85 7.26
C THR A 54 -2.16 -8.97 5.92
N GLY A 55 -1.46 -9.22 4.83
CA GLY A 55 -1.99 -9.39 3.47
C GLY A 55 -1.60 -8.24 2.53
N PRO A 56 -1.64 -8.44 1.20
CA PRO A 56 -1.21 -7.43 0.24
C PRO A 56 -2.06 -6.15 0.30
N ALA A 57 -1.40 -5.02 0.55
CA ALA A 57 -2.00 -3.70 0.65
C ALA A 57 -1.32 -2.69 -0.30
N LEU A 58 -2.04 -1.64 -0.66
CA LEU A 58 -1.51 -0.52 -1.44
C LEU A 58 -0.89 0.51 -0.50
N TYR A 59 0.39 0.84 -0.71
CA TYR A 59 1.11 1.87 0.02
C TYR A 59 1.35 3.04 -0.90
N VAL A 60 1.07 4.25 -0.42
CA VAL A 60 1.21 5.50 -1.18
C VAL A 60 2.07 6.48 -0.39
N GLY A 61 2.90 7.22 -1.10
CA GLY A 61 3.81 8.23 -0.56
C GLY A 61 3.76 9.52 -1.37
N GLY A 62 3.96 10.66 -0.72
CA GLY A 62 3.99 11.96 -1.40
C GLY A 62 3.92 13.12 -0.42
N TRP A 63 3.44 14.26 -0.92
CA TRP A 63 3.11 15.42 -0.12
C TRP A 63 1.62 15.38 0.19
N PHE A 64 1.21 14.70 1.26
CA PHE A 64 -0.17 14.67 1.74
C PHE A 64 -0.25 14.43 3.26
N THR A 65 -1.38 14.83 3.87
CA THR A 65 -1.61 14.74 5.33
C THR A 65 -2.98 14.15 5.72
N ALA A 66 -3.82 13.79 4.75
CA ALA A 66 -5.07 13.06 4.98
C ALA A 66 -5.37 12.08 3.84
N ALA A 67 -5.88 10.90 4.21
CA ALA A 67 -6.27 9.81 3.31
C ALA A 67 -7.60 9.21 3.80
N GLY A 68 -8.67 9.18 3.01
CA GLY A 68 -9.98 8.69 3.48
C GLY A 68 -10.64 9.54 4.57
N GLY A 69 -10.09 10.72 4.88
CA GLY A 69 -10.43 11.50 6.08
C GLY A 69 -9.68 11.05 7.34
N VAL A 70 -8.79 10.06 7.25
CA VAL A 70 -7.85 9.67 8.32
C VAL A 70 -6.61 10.55 8.23
N THR A 71 -6.16 11.09 9.36
CA THR A 71 -4.88 11.82 9.44
C THR A 71 -3.72 10.86 9.23
N VAL A 72 -2.83 11.21 8.31
CA VAL A 72 -1.63 10.45 7.93
C VAL A 72 -0.49 11.46 7.71
N ASN A 73 0.78 11.05 7.74
CA ASN A 73 1.90 11.97 7.51
C ASN A 73 2.76 11.46 6.35
N HIS A 74 2.49 11.94 5.13
CA HIS A 74 3.27 11.73 3.90
C HIS A 74 3.37 10.29 3.38
N ILE A 75 2.87 9.31 4.14
CA ILE A 75 2.75 7.90 3.76
C ILE A 75 1.49 7.27 4.36
N ALA A 76 0.81 6.41 3.60
CA ALA A 76 -0.43 5.74 4.01
C ALA A 76 -0.57 4.34 3.38
N ARG A 77 -1.35 3.47 4.04
CA ARG A 77 -1.67 2.09 3.64
C ARG A 77 -3.17 1.93 3.42
N TRP A 78 -3.56 1.26 2.33
CA TRP A 78 -4.93 0.87 1.99
C TRP A 78 -5.07 -0.65 1.94
N ASP A 79 -5.90 -1.20 2.83
CA ASP A 79 -6.13 -2.65 3.01
C ASP A 79 -7.23 -3.23 2.10
N GLY A 80 -7.67 -2.48 1.09
CA GLY A 80 -8.84 -2.81 0.27
C GLY A 80 -10.17 -2.28 0.84
N ARG A 81 -10.20 -1.67 2.02
CA ARG A 81 -11.41 -1.18 2.71
C ARG A 81 -11.26 0.16 3.42
N SER A 82 -10.07 0.46 3.93
CA SER A 82 -9.77 1.60 4.80
C SER A 82 -8.35 2.11 4.62
N TRP A 83 -8.16 3.42 4.80
CA TRP A 83 -6.84 4.05 4.85
C TRP A 83 -6.30 4.04 6.29
N SER A 84 -4.99 3.87 6.43
CA SER A 84 -4.29 3.81 7.72
C SER A 84 -2.89 4.45 7.65
N PRO A 85 -2.41 5.11 8.72
CA PRO A 85 -1.05 5.65 8.81
C PRO A 85 -0.03 4.56 9.14
N LEU A 86 1.20 4.68 8.64
CA LEU A 86 2.33 3.82 9.03
C LEU A 86 3.01 4.39 10.29
N GLY A 87 2.38 4.17 11.44
CA GLY A 87 2.78 4.77 12.71
C GLY A 87 2.71 6.31 12.65
N PRO A 88 3.70 7.04 13.20
CA PRO A 88 3.79 8.49 13.05
C PRO A 88 3.97 9.01 11.61
N GLY A 89 4.28 8.16 10.63
CA GLY A 89 4.63 8.57 9.26
C GLY A 89 5.96 9.33 9.18
N MET A 90 6.11 10.22 8.20
CA MET A 90 7.36 10.97 7.97
C MET A 90 7.31 12.41 8.48
N ALA A 91 8.45 12.96 8.88
CA ALA A 91 8.62 14.40 9.09
C ALA A 91 10.04 14.89 8.69
N GLY A 92 10.09 16.05 8.03
CA GLY A 92 11.30 16.80 7.67
C GLY A 92 11.21 18.25 8.16
N ASP A 93 11.75 19.20 7.40
CA ASP A 93 11.82 20.62 7.79
C ASP A 93 10.59 21.45 7.34
N ARG A 94 10.30 21.48 6.04
CA ARG A 94 9.32 22.38 5.41
C ARG A 94 8.57 21.75 4.25
N TYR A 95 9.21 20.84 3.51
CA TYR A 95 8.65 20.24 2.28
C TYR A 95 8.66 18.71 2.30
N THR A 96 8.48 18.12 3.49
CA THR A 96 8.40 16.67 3.72
C THR A 96 7.61 15.96 2.61
N THR A 97 8.27 15.10 1.83
CA THR A 97 7.66 14.44 0.67
C THR A 97 8.29 13.08 0.46
N VAL A 98 7.49 12.01 0.35
CA VAL A 98 7.97 10.69 -0.08
C VAL A 98 7.90 10.58 -1.59
N TYR A 99 9.04 10.77 -2.28
CA TYR A 99 9.12 10.71 -3.74
C TYR A 99 9.22 9.30 -4.30
N ALA A 100 9.72 8.34 -3.52
CA ALA A 100 9.97 6.97 -3.94
C ALA A 100 9.47 5.95 -2.91
N LEU A 101 8.88 4.86 -3.40
CA LEU A 101 8.57 3.65 -2.64
C LEU A 101 9.01 2.45 -3.45
N THR A 102 9.68 1.49 -2.80
CA THR A 102 10.01 0.20 -3.42
C THR A 102 9.97 -0.92 -2.37
N VAL A 103 9.85 -2.18 -2.81
CA VAL A 103 9.86 -3.36 -1.94
C VAL A 103 11.09 -4.18 -2.28
N PHE A 104 11.87 -4.55 -1.27
CA PHE A 104 13.12 -5.31 -1.42
C PHE A 104 13.30 -6.24 -0.21
N ASP A 105 14.04 -7.34 -0.39
CA ASP A 105 14.47 -8.22 0.70
C ASP A 105 16.00 -8.14 0.81
N ASP A 106 16.50 -7.63 1.93
CA ASP A 106 17.94 -7.48 2.20
C ASP A 106 18.54 -8.70 2.93
N GLY A 107 17.84 -9.84 2.88
CA GLY A 107 18.19 -11.06 3.61
C GLY A 107 17.59 -11.11 5.02
N THR A 108 16.79 -10.12 5.41
CA THR A 108 16.03 -10.12 6.68
C THR A 108 14.52 -10.29 6.50
N GLY A 109 14.05 -10.46 5.26
CA GLY A 109 12.64 -10.51 4.88
C GLY A 109 12.24 -9.30 4.02
N PRO A 110 11.14 -9.42 3.25
CA PRO A 110 10.67 -8.36 2.38
C PRO A 110 10.24 -7.15 3.21
N ALA A 111 10.72 -5.97 2.84
CA ALA A 111 10.46 -4.70 3.52
C ALA A 111 10.12 -3.59 2.53
N LEU A 112 9.39 -2.59 3.00
CA LEU A 112 9.05 -1.39 2.23
C LEU A 112 10.12 -0.30 2.49
N TYR A 113 10.75 0.17 1.42
CA TYR A 113 11.75 1.25 1.47
C TYR A 113 11.13 2.52 0.93
N ALA A 114 11.14 3.57 1.76
CA ALA A 114 10.72 4.92 1.40
C ALA A 114 11.94 5.79 1.14
N GLY A 115 11.92 6.55 0.05
CA GLY A 115 12.89 7.60 -0.26
C GLY A 115 12.19 8.93 -0.50
N GLY A 116 12.79 10.04 -0.09
CA GLY A 116 12.16 11.34 -0.27
C GLY A 116 13.01 12.52 0.21
N ASP A 117 12.30 13.55 0.67
CA ASP A 117 12.80 14.66 1.47
C ASP A 117 12.17 14.50 2.87
N PHE A 118 12.93 13.96 3.83
CA PHE A 118 12.52 13.78 5.23
C PHE A 118 13.70 13.41 6.15
N LEU A 119 13.63 13.90 7.39
CA LEU A 119 14.66 13.74 8.43
C LEU A 119 14.29 12.67 9.48
N THR A 120 13.02 12.26 9.53
CA THR A 120 12.51 11.24 10.43
C THR A 120 11.46 10.36 9.78
N ALA A 121 11.45 9.08 10.14
CA ALA A 121 10.42 8.10 9.78
C ALA A 121 9.97 7.39 11.07
N GLY A 122 8.68 7.44 11.37
CA GLY A 122 8.13 6.88 12.61
C GLY A 122 8.63 7.52 13.91
N GLY A 123 9.31 8.67 13.84
CA GLY A 123 10.02 9.29 14.96
C GLY A 123 11.47 8.81 15.15
N VAL A 124 11.97 7.91 14.31
CA VAL A 124 13.39 7.54 14.21
C VAL A 124 14.09 8.53 13.28
N GLU A 125 15.29 9.00 13.64
CA GLU A 125 16.12 9.83 12.77
C GLU A 125 16.61 9.03 11.56
N VAL A 126 16.42 9.57 10.36
CA VAL A 126 16.78 8.92 9.09
C VAL A 126 17.31 9.96 8.11
N HIS A 127 18.09 9.51 7.13
CA HIS A 127 18.76 10.39 6.18
C HIS A 127 18.12 10.24 4.79
N ASN A 128 16.91 10.79 4.63
CA ASN A 128 16.10 10.79 3.41
C ASN A 128 15.71 9.40 2.83
N ILE A 129 16.10 8.31 3.51
CA ILE A 129 15.75 6.93 3.19
C ILE A 129 15.48 6.12 4.46
N ALA A 130 14.40 5.35 4.47
CA ALA A 130 13.95 4.56 5.61
C ALA A 130 13.36 3.20 5.18
N LYS A 131 13.55 2.19 6.02
CA LYS A 131 13.02 0.82 5.85
C LYS A 131 11.87 0.57 6.84
N TRP A 132 10.79 -0.02 6.35
CA TRP A 132 9.63 -0.48 7.13
C TRP A 132 9.54 -2.01 7.10
N ASP A 133 9.68 -2.63 8.27
CA ASP A 133 9.68 -4.09 8.48
C ASP A 133 8.27 -4.72 8.64
N GLY A 134 7.23 -3.96 8.29
CA GLY A 134 5.82 -4.29 8.57
C GLY A 134 5.28 -3.71 9.88
N HIS A 135 6.15 -3.36 10.82
CA HIS A 135 5.80 -2.94 12.19
C HIS A 135 6.49 -1.64 12.64
N SER A 136 7.71 -1.39 12.18
CA SER A 136 8.59 -0.32 12.64
C SER A 136 9.39 0.32 11.50
N TRP A 137 9.73 1.61 11.66
CA TRP A 137 10.63 2.33 10.77
C TRP A 137 12.07 2.27 11.29
N SER A 138 13.03 2.12 10.38
CA SER A 138 14.46 2.11 10.67
C SER A 138 15.25 2.89 9.61
N ALA A 139 16.40 3.45 10.01
CA ALA A 139 17.36 4.03 9.07
C ALA A 139 18.08 2.92 8.29
N LEU A 140 18.34 3.15 7.00
CA LEU A 140 19.04 2.17 6.16
C LEU A 140 20.51 1.94 6.56
N GLY A 141 21.11 2.87 7.31
CA GLY A 141 22.45 2.75 7.85
C GLY A 141 22.91 4.02 8.56
N ALA A 142 24.08 3.97 9.20
CA ALA A 142 24.66 5.09 9.96
C ALA A 142 25.41 6.13 9.10
N GLY A 143 25.11 6.21 7.79
CA GLY A 143 25.75 7.14 6.86
C GLY A 143 24.89 8.39 6.65
N THR A 144 25.44 9.57 6.92
CA THR A 144 24.77 10.85 6.65
C THR A 144 24.55 11.05 5.15
N PHE A 145 23.29 10.96 4.72
CA PHE A 145 22.84 11.21 3.35
C PHE A 145 21.89 12.43 3.34
N ASP A 146 22.44 13.60 3.02
CA ASP A 146 21.77 14.90 3.06
C ASP A 146 21.01 15.26 1.76
N GLY A 147 21.12 14.43 0.72
CA GLY A 147 20.40 14.59 -0.54
C GLY A 147 18.95 14.07 -0.50
N VAL A 148 18.09 14.66 -1.33
CA VAL A 148 16.71 14.19 -1.56
C VAL A 148 16.72 12.93 -2.45
N VAL A 149 16.03 11.87 -2.02
CA VAL A 149 15.90 10.61 -2.78
C VAL A 149 14.66 10.68 -3.69
N PHE A 150 14.86 11.09 -4.94
CA PHE A 150 13.78 11.19 -5.94
C PHE A 150 13.31 9.85 -6.53
N ALA A 151 14.14 8.80 -6.48
CA ALA A 151 13.84 7.51 -7.09
C ALA A 151 14.56 6.38 -6.35
N LEU A 152 13.92 5.20 -6.34
CA LEU A 152 14.48 3.93 -5.89
C LEU A 152 14.12 2.84 -6.90
N CYS A 153 15.01 1.90 -7.12
CA CYS A 153 14.76 0.70 -7.92
C CYS A 153 15.48 -0.51 -7.29
N VAL A 154 14.91 -1.70 -7.48
CA VAL A 154 15.57 -2.97 -7.16
C VAL A 154 16.40 -3.42 -8.37
N PHE A 155 17.58 -3.95 -8.11
CA PHE A 155 18.43 -4.61 -9.10
C PHE A 155 18.88 -5.95 -8.56
N GLU A 156 18.46 -7.02 -9.23
CA GLU A 156 18.96 -8.38 -9.01
C GLU A 156 20.21 -8.60 -9.88
N ASP A 157 21.33 -9.00 -9.27
CA ASP A 157 22.58 -9.26 -10.00
C ASP A 157 22.59 -10.58 -10.80
N GLY A 158 21.56 -11.40 -10.60
CA GLY A 158 21.36 -12.70 -11.26
C GLY A 158 22.00 -13.89 -10.56
N LEU A 159 22.63 -13.72 -9.39
CA LEU A 159 23.20 -14.82 -8.60
C LEU A 159 22.14 -15.61 -7.80
N GLY A 160 21.00 -14.98 -7.51
CA GLY A 160 19.91 -15.54 -6.72
C GLY A 160 20.17 -15.47 -5.20
N SER A 161 19.13 -15.73 -4.39
CA SER A 161 19.20 -15.69 -2.93
C SER A 161 20.00 -16.85 -2.36
N GLY A 162 21.33 -16.70 -2.38
CA GLY A 162 22.33 -17.67 -1.92
C GLY A 162 22.89 -17.40 -0.52
N LEU A 163 22.03 -17.01 0.44
CA LEU A 163 22.33 -16.89 1.88
C LEU A 163 21.19 -17.51 2.71
#